data_AF-A0A529LCG5-F1
#
_entry.id   AF-A0A529LCG5-F1
#
_cell.length_a   1.000
_cell.length_b   1.000
_cell.length_c   1.000
_cell.angle_alpha   90.00
_cell.angle_beta   90.00
_cell.angle_gamma   90.00
#
_symmetry.space_group_name_H-M   'P 1'
#
loop_
_entity.id
_entity.type
_entity.pdbx_description
1 polymer ?
#
loop_
_entity_poly.entity_id
_entity_poly.type
_entity_poly.pdbx_seq_one_letter_code
_entity_poly.pdbx_strand_id
1 'polypeptide(L)'
;VLDGVLDPSRTIQIGIRGSAEYLWEFTYESGMTVVHAEEVTGLGIPAIIEKARKIVGDGPTYISFDVDSIDPAFAPGTGTPEVGGLTTRE
;
A
#
# COMPACT_ATOMS: atom_id res chain seq x y z
N VAL A 1 -1.27 -0.35 -15.73
CA VAL A 1 -0.05 -1.05 -16.19
C VAL A 1 -0.26 -1.63 -17.57
N LEU A 2 -1.17 -2.61 -17.75
CA LEU A 2 -1.42 -3.27 -19.04
C LEU A 2 -1.87 -2.30 -20.15
N ASP A 3 -2.75 -1.34 -19.82
CA ASP A 3 -3.20 -0.31 -20.77
C ASP A 3 -2.19 0.84 -20.96
N GLY A 4 -0.98 0.75 -20.39
CA GLY A 4 0.08 1.75 -20.53
C GLY A 4 -0.12 3.06 -19.76
N VAL A 5 -1.19 3.18 -18.96
CA VAL A 5 -1.54 4.41 -18.23
C VAL A 5 -0.88 4.58 -16.86
N LEU A 6 -0.14 3.56 -16.40
CA LEU A 6 0.54 3.55 -15.10
C LEU A 6 1.93 2.97 -15.25
N ASP A 7 2.93 3.71 -14.79
CA ASP A 7 4.31 3.25 -14.68
C ASP A 7 4.46 2.41 -13.40
N PRO A 8 4.66 1.09 -13.51
CA PRO A 8 4.74 0.24 -12.33
C PRO A 8 5.98 0.51 -11.49
N SER A 9 7.09 0.98 -12.08
CA SER A 9 8.34 1.27 -11.36
C SER A 9 8.22 2.50 -10.44
N ARG A 10 7.21 3.35 -10.70
CA ARG A 10 6.85 4.52 -9.89
C ARG A 10 5.59 4.27 -9.05
N THR A 11 5.22 3.01 -8.82
CA THR A 11 4.03 2.63 -8.05
C THR A 11 4.41 1.87 -6.79
N ILE A 12 3.81 2.27 -5.67
CA ILE A 12 3.97 1.64 -4.35
C ILE A 12 2.61 1.39 -3.73
N GLN A 13 2.41 0.19 -3.17
CA GLN A 13 1.24 -0.21 -2.38
C GLN A 13 1.65 -0.33 -0.92
N ILE A 14 0.89 0.27 0.00
CA ILE A 14 1.26 0.39 1.41
C ILE A 14 0.15 -0.18 2.29
N GLY A 15 0.51 -1.01 3.27
CA GLY A 15 -0.44 -1.61 4.21
C GLY A 15 -1.09 -2.91 3.72
N ILE A 16 -0.50 -3.53 2.69
CA ILE A 16 -0.98 -4.80 2.13
C ILE A 16 -0.86 -5.90 3.20
N ARG A 17 -1.96 -6.64 3.41
CA ARG A 17 -2.08 -7.73 4.38
C ARG A 17 -3.23 -8.66 4.01
N GLY A 18 -3.41 -9.72 4.80
CA GLY A 18 -4.49 -10.69 4.63
C GLY A 18 -4.04 -11.95 3.90
N SER A 19 -4.96 -12.89 3.70
CA SER A 19 -4.67 -14.25 3.21
C SER A 19 -4.62 -14.39 1.68
N ALA A 20 -4.68 -13.27 0.96
CA ALA A 20 -4.78 -13.23 -0.50
C ALA A 20 -3.43 -13.06 -1.21
N GLU A 21 -2.34 -13.55 -0.63
CA GLU A 21 -0.96 -13.43 -1.15
C GLU A 21 -0.82 -13.85 -2.62
N TYR A 22 -1.55 -14.88 -3.04
CA TYR A 22 -1.53 -15.37 -4.42
C TYR A 22 -2.05 -14.34 -5.44
N LEU A 23 -2.81 -13.33 -5.02
CA LEU A 23 -3.26 -12.24 -5.90
C LEU A 23 -2.19 -11.18 -6.11
N TRP A 24 -1.12 -11.15 -5.31
CA TRP A 24 -0.10 -10.11 -5.34
C TRP A 24 1.04 -10.41 -6.33
N GLU A 25 1.09 -11.60 -6.92
CA GLU A 25 2.10 -12.00 -7.91
C GLU A 25 2.23 -10.96 -9.03
N PHE A 26 1.10 -10.50 -9.57
CA PHE A 26 1.07 -9.45 -10.58
C PHE A 26 1.76 -8.16 -10.15
N THR A 27 1.67 -7.80 -8.86
CA THR A 27 2.34 -6.61 -8.33
C THR A 27 3.85 -6.72 -8.48
N TYR A 28 4.41 -7.84 -8.03
CA TYR A 28 5.85 -8.08 -8.11
C TYR A 28 6.32 -8.26 -9.55
N GLU A 29 5.61 -9.04 -10.36
CA GLU A 29 5.95 -9.27 -11.77
C GLU A 29 5.92 -7.99 -12.62
N SER A 30 5.00 -7.07 -12.31
CA SER A 30 4.93 -5.77 -12.98
C SER A 30 6.07 -4.83 -12.58
N GLY A 31 6.80 -5.11 -11.48
CA GLY A 31 7.85 -4.25 -10.94
C GLY A 31 7.36 -3.17 -9.97
N MET A 32 6.14 -3.30 -9.43
CA MET A 32 5.62 -2.41 -8.40
C MET A 32 6.23 -2.75 -7.03
N THR A 33 6.23 -1.78 -6.11
CA THR A 33 6.71 -2.01 -4.75
C THR A 33 5.55 -2.29 -3.79
N VAL A 34 5.70 -3.31 -2.95
CA VAL A 34 4.78 -3.59 -1.83
C VAL A 34 5.45 -3.20 -0.52
N VAL A 35 4.66 -2.62 0.38
CA VAL A 35 4.98 -2.47 1.80
C VAL A 35 3.87 -3.18 2.57
N HIS A 36 4.22 -4.27 3.24
CA HIS A 36 3.29 -5.02 4.07
C HIS A 36 2.97 -4.26 5.36
N ALA A 37 1.80 -4.50 5.93
CA ALA A 37 1.36 -3.82 7.16
C ALA A 37 2.36 -3.97 8.31
N GLU A 38 2.99 -5.14 8.44
CA GLU A 38 4.01 -5.44 9.45
C GLU A 38 5.27 -4.56 9.29
N GLU A 39 5.65 -4.25 8.04
CA GLU A 39 6.77 -3.33 7.76
C GLU A 39 6.43 -1.90 8.18
N VAL A 40 5.16 -1.47 8.04
CA VAL A 40 4.72 -0.14 8.46
C VAL A 40 4.87 0.02 9.96
N THR A 41 4.40 -0.95 10.74
CA THR A 41 4.56 -0.93 12.21
C THR A 41 6.03 -1.01 12.63
N GLY A 42 6.84 -1.82 11.94
CA GLY A 42 8.26 -2.02 12.29
C GLY A 42 9.17 -0.83 11.95
N LEU A 43 8.94 -0.16 10.82
CA LEU A 43 9.77 0.95 10.33
C LEU A 43 9.22 2.33 10.74
N GLY A 44 7.90 2.43 10.91
CA GLY A 44 7.19 3.67 11.19
C GLY A 44 6.94 4.55 9.97
N ILE A 45 5.89 5.37 10.05
CA ILE A 45 5.41 6.24 8.95
C ILE A 45 6.52 7.09 8.30
N PRO A 46 7.42 7.77 9.04
CA PRO A 46 8.45 8.60 8.39
C PRO A 46 9.34 7.82 7.41
N ALA A 47 9.74 6.59 7.76
CA ALA A 47 10.56 5.75 6.89
C ALA A 47 9.78 5.24 5.67
N ILE A 48 8.50 4.91 5.86
CA ILE A 48 7.61 4.51 4.76
C ILE A 48 7.39 5.67 3.78
N ILE A 49 7.19 6.89 4.28
CA ILE A 49 7.06 8.09 3.45
C ILE A 49 8.36 8.37 2.69
N GLU A 50 9.53 8.25 3.32
CA GLU A 50 10.81 8.38 2.59
C GLU A 50 10.94 7.33 1.47
N LYS A 51 10.59 6.06 1.74
CA LYS A 51 10.59 4.98 0.75
C LYS A 51 9.66 5.31 -0.40
N ALA A 52 8.42 5.72 -0.11
CA ALA A 52 7.44 6.10 -1.11
C ALA A 52 7.93 7.25 -1.99
N ARG A 53 8.49 8.32 -1.40
CA ARG A 53 9.05 9.46 -2.14
C ARG A 53 10.19 9.04 -3.08
N LYS A 54 11.06 8.12 -2.65
CA LYS A 54 12.15 7.59 -3.49
C LYS A 54 11.63 6.81 -4.70
N ILE A 55 10.54 6.05 -4.53
CA ILE A 55 9.95 5.23 -5.59
C ILE A 55 9.18 6.10 -6.59
N VAL A 56 8.30 6.99 -6.10
CA VAL A 56 7.49 7.82 -7.00
C VAL A 56 8.29 8.94 -7.67
N GLY A 57 9.43 9.34 -7.08
CA GLY A 57 10.30 10.39 -7.61
C GLY A 57 9.65 11.78 -7.61
N ASP A 58 10.16 12.68 -8.46
CA ASP A 58 9.74 14.10 -8.49
C ASP A 58 8.60 14.40 -9.49
N GLY A 59 8.13 13.40 -10.22
CA GLY A 59 7.05 13.58 -11.19
C GLY A 59 5.66 13.69 -10.53
N PRO A 60 4.62 14.10 -11.28
CA PRO A 60 3.25 14.08 -10.81
C PRO A 60 2.89 12.69 -10.27
N THR A 61 2.22 12.68 -9.11
CA THR A 61 1.88 11.46 -8.38
C THR A 61 0.43 11.55 -7.93
N TYR A 62 -0.32 10.46 -8.12
CA TYR A 62 -1.69 10.31 -7.67
C TYR A 62 -1.72 9.41 -6.43
N ILE A 63 -2.57 9.74 -5.46
CA ILE A 63 -2.79 8.93 -4.26
C ILE A 63 -4.19 8.33 -4.36
N SER A 64 -4.26 7.01 -4.41
CA SER A 64 -5.49 6.25 -4.20
C SER A 64 -5.52 5.80 -2.74
N PHE A 65 -6.64 6.00 -2.06
CA PHE A 65 -6.82 5.62 -0.66
C PHE A 65 -7.99 4.66 -0.55
N ASP A 66 -7.70 3.40 -0.19
CA ASP A 66 -8.73 2.43 0.19
C ASP A 66 -8.96 2.50 1.70
N VAL A 67 -10.22 2.58 2.12
CA VAL A 67 -10.59 2.77 3.52
C VAL A 67 -10.26 1.53 4.37
N ASP A 68 -10.20 0.35 3.75
CA ASP A 68 -9.85 -0.89 4.43
C ASP A 68 -8.34 -1.05 4.73
N SER A 69 -7.51 -0.10 4.28
CA SER A 69 -6.14 0.03 4.76
C SER A 69 -6.06 0.32 6.27
N ILE A 70 -7.09 0.96 6.81
CA ILE A 70 -7.25 1.25 8.25
C ILE A 70 -7.78 0.00 8.96
N ASP A 71 -7.31 -0.24 10.19
CA ASP A 71 -7.77 -1.35 11.00
C ASP A 71 -9.30 -1.27 11.25
N PRO A 72 -10.04 -2.39 11.19
CA PRO A 72 -11.48 -2.42 11.43
C PRO A 72 -11.89 -1.91 12.82
N ALA A 73 -10.98 -1.85 13.80
CA ALA A 73 -11.22 -1.17 15.07
C ALA A 73 -11.57 0.32 14.90
N PHE A 74 -11.12 0.95 13.81
CA PHE A 74 -11.37 2.36 13.49
C PHE A 74 -12.24 2.55 12.24
N ALA A 75 -12.15 1.64 11.26
CA ALA A 75 -12.91 1.70 10.01
C ALA A 75 -13.73 0.41 9.75
N PRO A 76 -14.76 0.10 10.57
CA PRO A 76 -15.51 -1.15 10.43
C PRO A 76 -16.44 -1.19 9.20
N GLY A 77 -16.75 -0.04 8.61
CA GLY A 77 -17.71 0.11 7.51
C GLY A 77 -17.10 -0.09 6.12
N THR A 78 -16.47 -1.25 5.87
CA THR A 78 -15.91 -1.61 4.56
C THR A 78 -16.35 -3.01 4.13
N GLY A 79 -16.29 -3.32 2.84
CA GLY A 79 -16.72 -4.62 2.29
C GLY A 79 -15.80 -5.79 2.64
N THR A 80 -14.52 -5.51 2.89
CA THR A 80 -13.44 -6.50 3.06
C THR A 80 -12.56 -6.14 4.27
N PRO A 81 -13.08 -6.20 5.51
CA PRO A 81 -12.31 -5.84 6.69
C PRO A 81 -11.21 -6.87 6.98
N GLU A 82 -9.97 -6.40 7.13
CA GLU A 82 -8.81 -7.22 7.50
C GLU A 82 -8.14 -6.66 8.77
N VAL A 83 -7.87 -7.49 9.76
CA VAL A 83 -7.26 -7.06 11.04
C VAL A 83 -5.77 -6.70 10.88
N GLY A 84 -5.22 -5.92 11.81
CA GLY A 84 -3.81 -5.52 11.79
C GLY A 84 -3.51 -4.40 10.79
N GLY A 85 -4.47 -3.51 10.59
CA GLY A 85 -4.35 -2.38 9.67
C GLY A 85 -3.72 -1.15 10.33
N LEU A 86 -3.72 -0.03 9.60
CA LEU A 86 -3.26 1.25 10.10
C LEU A 86 -4.19 1.77 11.21
N THR A 87 -3.60 2.45 12.18
CA THR A 87 -4.32 3.23 13.20
C THR A 87 -4.68 4.60 12.66
N THR A 88 -5.62 5.31 13.31
CA THR A 88 -6.00 6.68 12.90
C THR A 88 -4.89 7.72 13.03
N ARG A 89 -3.78 7.39 13.72
CA ARG A 89 -2.66 8.31 13.95
C ARG A 89 -1.61 8.22 12.83
N GLU A 90 -1.48 7.03 12.26
CA GLU A 90 -0.59 6.76 11.12
C GLU A 90 -1.07 7.49 9.87
#